data_AF-A0A2V8FYN3-F1
#
_entry.id   AF-A0A2V8FYN3-F1
#
_cell.length_a   1.000
_cell.length_b   1.000
_cell.length_c   1.000
_cell.angle_alpha   90.00
_cell.angle_beta   90.00
_cell.angle_gamma   90.00
#
_symmetry.space_group_name_H-M   'P 1'
#
loop_
_entity.id
_entity.type
_entity.pdbx_description
1 polymer ?
#
loop_
_entity_poly.entity_id
_entity_poly.type
_entity_poly.pdbx_seq_one_letter_code
_entity_poly.pdbx_strand_id
1 'polypeptide(L)'
;MPREALALAAGVLIALGTAAAQQPSARGAMPLPARAAAVASALGLPRADPALLPIPSDPAYFALQEALGAQRTDGDEVPLPLTPAIWRTRLLRDAGVADERLAPRIFTHRDTALLYYGLYAMDDPTLAWIASHEEVLDAFKCHPGLTAAFGRSIRIRDGTVVTPGSPGADAIWGDLAAAQPGDPAAFIARLFESHAGRLALLYDAVAQLDAPHQRFALIAGGGIRARALLQAVIAASPDWVVEDRPLFRPPVDVALLLRAVRLDDRGGVAPPAGRALWEQICDVRSRYGDPAGSDVDAAWLGACILDAAPPVARTRLTAFLFAQRAYAGNAAGSEQARLVEVVRAVMHYPALILTLERSGVGDLEVYEQAARRTASIERLRGDMPAAAPPPRCSRWSLVRRRTARMSRNGSRPSSWRRRMTARARAARSKSRCCERFRASPTRTRRSSNGNGAGTASIRPPRNSSVCSGSARDRAPRRSTRPPVA
;
A
#
# COMPACT_ATOMS: atom_id res chain seq x y z
N MET A 1 -19.81 -43.60 -44.33
CA MET A 1 -20.35 -43.36 -42.97
C MET A 1 -21.56 -42.46 -43.09
N PRO A 2 -22.71 -42.82 -42.50
CA PRO A 2 -23.96 -42.09 -42.72
C PRO A 2 -23.91 -40.74 -42.01
N ARG A 3 -24.44 -39.70 -42.67
CA ARG A 3 -24.46 -38.30 -42.20
C ARG A 3 -25.09 -38.12 -40.81
N GLU A 4 -25.88 -39.09 -40.35
CA GLU A 4 -26.49 -39.10 -39.02
C GLU A 4 -25.48 -39.30 -37.88
N ALA A 5 -24.37 -40.02 -38.12
CA ALA A 5 -23.31 -40.20 -37.12
C ALA A 5 -22.51 -38.90 -36.87
N LEU A 6 -22.43 -38.04 -37.88
CA LEU A 6 -21.72 -36.75 -37.80
C LEU A 6 -22.54 -35.68 -37.06
N ALA A 7 -23.87 -35.75 -37.17
CA ALA A 7 -24.78 -34.86 -36.43
C ALA A 7 -24.83 -35.20 -34.92
N LEU A 8 -24.78 -36.48 -34.56
CA LEU A 8 -24.70 -36.91 -33.16
C LEU A 8 -23.33 -36.60 -32.53
N ALA A 9 -22.23 -36.76 -33.28
CA ALA A 9 -20.90 -36.38 -32.81
C ALA A 9 -20.77 -34.85 -32.63
N ALA A 10 -21.34 -34.05 -33.53
CA ALA A 10 -21.38 -32.59 -33.40
C ALA A 10 -22.30 -32.13 -32.24
N GLY A 11 -23.44 -32.79 -32.03
CA GLY A 11 -24.33 -32.51 -30.90
C GLY A 11 -23.70 -32.83 -29.53
N VAL A 12 -22.94 -33.92 -29.44
CA VAL A 12 -22.22 -34.29 -28.20
C VAL A 12 -21.01 -33.38 -27.95
N LEU A 13 -20.31 -32.91 -29.00
CA LEU A 13 -19.23 -31.92 -28.87
C LEU A 13 -19.73 -30.51 -28.52
N ILE A 14 -20.93 -30.12 -28.96
CA ILE A 14 -21.56 -28.85 -28.56
C ILE A 14 -22.11 -28.94 -27.13
N ALA A 15 -22.64 -30.09 -26.72
CA ALA A 15 -23.08 -30.31 -25.33
C ALA A 15 -21.91 -30.45 -24.33
N LEU A 16 -20.74 -30.94 -24.77
CA LEU A 16 -19.52 -30.98 -23.96
C LEU A 16 -18.74 -29.64 -23.98
N GLY A 17 -18.97 -28.78 -24.98
CA GLY A 17 -18.34 -27.45 -25.10
C GLY A 17 -19.02 -26.35 -24.29
N THR A 18 -20.29 -26.51 -23.90
CA THR A 18 -21.02 -25.56 -23.04
C THR A 18 -20.98 -25.90 -21.56
N ALA A 19 -20.34 -27.01 -21.19
CA ALA A 19 -19.95 -27.32 -19.82
C ALA A 19 -18.50 -26.87 -19.54
N ALA A 20 -18.08 -25.73 -20.11
CA ALA A 20 -17.08 -24.92 -19.41
C ALA A 20 -17.74 -24.51 -18.10
N ALA A 21 -17.43 -25.25 -17.04
CA ALA A 21 -17.98 -25.10 -15.71
C ALA A 21 -18.15 -23.61 -15.38
N GLN A 22 -19.39 -23.13 -15.49
CA GLN A 22 -19.77 -21.86 -14.92
C GLN A 22 -19.68 -22.10 -13.43
N GLN A 23 -18.49 -21.85 -12.87
CA GLN A 23 -18.23 -21.99 -11.45
C GLN A 23 -19.36 -21.26 -10.73
N PRO A 24 -20.06 -21.89 -9.78
CA PRO A 24 -21.16 -21.24 -9.08
C PRO A 24 -20.62 -19.93 -8.52
N SER A 25 -21.23 -18.82 -8.95
CA SER A 25 -20.77 -17.49 -8.55
C SER A 25 -20.83 -17.41 -7.03
N ALA A 26 -19.70 -17.16 -6.38
CA ALA A 26 -19.64 -17.00 -4.93
C ALA A 26 -20.46 -15.79 -4.44
N ARG A 27 -20.73 -14.86 -5.37
CA ARG A 27 -21.48 -13.64 -5.12
C ARG A 27 -22.93 -13.95 -4.78
N GLY A 28 -23.48 -13.19 -3.85
CA GLY A 28 -24.91 -13.13 -3.58
C GLY A 28 -25.45 -11.72 -3.81
N ALA A 29 -26.65 -11.48 -3.30
CA ALA A 29 -27.22 -10.15 -3.14
C ALA A 29 -27.65 -9.97 -1.69
N MET A 30 -27.82 -8.71 -1.27
CA MET A 30 -28.44 -8.37 0.00
C MET A 30 -29.41 -7.20 -0.18
N PRO A 31 -30.53 -7.18 0.57
CA PRO A 31 -31.42 -6.02 0.56
C PRO A 31 -30.74 -4.81 1.22
N LEU A 32 -30.93 -3.65 0.62
CA LEU A 32 -30.57 -2.35 1.17
C LEU A 32 -31.84 -1.72 1.75
N PRO A 33 -31.89 -1.38 3.05
CA PRO A 33 -33.12 -0.86 3.70
C PRO A 33 -33.52 0.56 3.27
N ALA A 34 -32.89 1.10 2.23
CA ALA A 34 -33.22 2.37 1.59
C ALA A 34 -32.89 2.28 0.09
N ARG A 35 -33.54 3.11 -0.74
CA ARG A 35 -33.12 3.28 -2.13
C ARG A 35 -31.70 3.84 -2.19
N ALA A 36 -30.87 3.32 -3.11
CA ALA A 36 -29.50 3.77 -3.32
C ALA A 36 -29.43 5.29 -3.57
N ALA A 37 -30.45 5.87 -4.22
CA ALA A 37 -30.56 7.31 -4.41
C ALA A 37 -30.75 8.10 -3.11
N ALA A 38 -31.51 7.57 -2.16
CA ALA A 38 -31.68 8.18 -0.85
C ALA A 38 -30.38 8.12 -0.04
N VAL A 39 -29.68 6.98 -0.08
CA VAL A 39 -28.36 6.83 0.55
C VAL A 39 -27.33 7.77 -0.08
N ALA A 40 -27.26 7.83 -1.40
CA ALA A 40 -26.38 8.76 -2.12
C ALA A 40 -26.65 10.23 -1.76
N SER A 41 -27.94 10.63 -1.71
CA SER A 41 -28.34 11.97 -1.31
C SER A 41 -27.93 12.28 0.14
N ALA A 42 -28.15 11.36 1.07
CA ALA A 42 -27.77 11.52 2.48
C ALA A 42 -26.25 11.71 2.65
N LEU A 43 -25.46 11.11 1.77
CA LEU A 43 -24.00 11.18 1.75
C LEU A 43 -23.45 12.34 0.89
N GLY A 44 -24.32 13.14 0.27
CA GLY A 44 -23.91 14.22 -0.64
C GLY A 44 -23.21 13.72 -1.90
N LEU A 45 -23.49 12.49 -2.34
CA LEU A 45 -22.88 11.89 -3.52
C LEU A 45 -23.62 12.33 -4.79
N PRO A 46 -22.89 12.64 -5.88
CA PRO A 46 -23.48 13.09 -7.14
C PRO A 46 -24.19 11.98 -7.92
N ARG A 47 -23.97 10.70 -7.59
CA ARG A 47 -24.59 9.55 -8.25
C ARG A 47 -25.02 8.49 -7.25
N ALA A 48 -26.17 7.90 -7.54
CA ALA A 48 -26.66 6.69 -6.90
C ALA A 48 -26.14 5.48 -7.68
N ASP A 49 -25.14 4.80 -7.14
CA ASP A 49 -24.72 3.50 -7.65
C ASP A 49 -24.83 2.48 -6.51
N PRO A 50 -25.80 1.54 -6.57
CA PRO A 50 -25.96 0.52 -5.53
C PRO A 50 -24.71 -0.35 -5.36
N ALA A 51 -23.86 -0.49 -6.39
CA ALA A 51 -22.61 -1.24 -6.31
C ALA A 51 -21.48 -0.48 -5.60
N LEU A 52 -21.58 0.85 -5.48
CA LEU A 52 -20.51 1.72 -4.99
C LEU A 52 -20.96 2.60 -3.82
N LEU A 53 -21.59 1.98 -2.81
CA LEU A 53 -21.77 2.64 -1.52
C LEU A 53 -20.39 3.00 -0.94
N PRO A 54 -20.12 4.29 -0.66
CA PRO A 54 -18.78 4.72 -0.30
C PRO A 54 -18.42 4.21 1.09
N ILE A 55 -17.12 4.00 1.32
CA ILE A 55 -16.59 3.80 2.67
C ILE A 55 -16.78 5.13 3.41
N PRO A 56 -17.63 5.20 4.44
CA PRO A 56 -17.98 6.46 5.06
C PRO A 56 -16.75 7.10 5.71
N SER A 57 -16.56 8.40 5.47
CA SER A 57 -15.74 9.27 6.32
C SER A 57 -16.51 9.61 7.60
N ASP A 58 -15.83 10.05 8.66
CA ASP A 58 -16.46 10.37 9.97
C ASP A 58 -17.76 11.21 9.89
N PRO A 59 -17.88 12.28 9.07
CA PRO A 59 -19.15 13.02 8.96
C PRO A 59 -20.23 12.29 8.14
N ALA A 60 -19.85 11.45 7.17
CA ALA A 60 -20.77 10.67 6.34
C ALA A 60 -21.32 9.44 7.09
N TYR A 61 -20.63 9.01 8.15
CA TYR A 61 -21.01 7.86 8.96
C TYR A 61 -22.37 8.00 9.64
N PHE A 62 -22.65 9.16 10.25
CA PHE A 62 -23.94 9.40 10.93
C PHE A 62 -25.11 9.44 9.94
N ALA A 63 -24.93 10.13 8.81
CA ALA A 63 -25.93 10.16 7.74
C ALA A 63 -26.19 8.77 7.15
N LEU A 64 -25.14 7.95 7.00
CA LEU A 64 -25.27 6.56 6.57
C LEU A 64 -26.03 5.71 7.59
N GLN A 65 -25.71 5.84 8.88
CA GLN A 65 -26.39 5.12 9.95
C GLN A 65 -27.89 5.46 9.99
N GLU A 66 -28.22 6.74 9.85
CA GLU A 66 -29.61 7.20 9.82
C GLU A 66 -30.35 6.66 8.59
N ALA A 67 -29.75 6.78 7.40
CA ALA A 67 -30.34 6.29 6.15
C ALA A 67 -30.57 4.76 6.16
N LEU A 68 -29.63 4.00 6.73
CA LEU A 68 -29.72 2.53 6.84
C LEU A 68 -30.55 2.07 8.06
N GLY A 69 -30.83 2.95 9.01
CA GLY A 69 -31.60 2.67 10.23
C GLY A 69 -33.11 2.68 10.00
N ALA A 70 -33.58 3.38 8.96
CA ALA A 70 -34.98 3.38 8.57
C ALA A 70 -35.37 1.99 8.04
N GLN A 71 -36.29 1.30 8.72
CA GLN A 71 -36.85 0.05 8.19
C GLN A 71 -37.81 0.38 7.05
N ARG A 72 -37.40 0.10 5.81
CA ARG A 72 -38.26 0.27 4.63
C ARG A 72 -38.36 -1.04 3.86
N THR A 73 -39.54 -1.30 3.34
CA THR A 73 -39.87 -2.49 2.53
C THR A 73 -39.71 -2.25 1.03
N ASP A 74 -39.35 -1.03 0.60
CA ASP A 74 -39.18 -0.60 -0.80
C ASP A 74 -37.71 -0.37 -1.20
N GLY A 75 -36.80 -1.12 -0.57
CA GLY A 75 -35.35 -1.02 -0.72
C GLY A 75 -34.78 -1.67 -2.00
N ASP A 76 -33.60 -1.21 -2.42
CA ASP A 76 -32.88 -1.81 -3.57
C ASP A 76 -32.11 -3.07 -3.14
N GLU A 77 -31.71 -3.91 -4.09
CA GLU A 77 -30.72 -4.97 -3.84
C GLU A 77 -29.31 -4.47 -4.17
N VAL A 78 -28.35 -4.84 -3.32
CA VAL A 78 -26.93 -4.53 -3.47
C VAL A 78 -26.16 -5.83 -3.66
N PRO A 79 -25.23 -5.89 -4.63
CA PRO A 79 -24.44 -7.10 -4.84
C PRO A 79 -23.54 -7.39 -3.64
N LEU A 80 -23.41 -8.67 -3.28
CA LEU A 80 -22.61 -9.11 -2.15
C LEU A 80 -21.47 -10.01 -2.66
N PRO A 81 -20.19 -9.74 -2.34
CA PRO A 81 -19.07 -10.49 -2.93
C PRO A 81 -19.01 -11.97 -2.53
N LEU A 82 -19.66 -12.33 -1.42
CA LEU A 82 -19.80 -13.69 -0.92
C LEU A 82 -21.26 -13.88 -0.50
N THR A 83 -21.74 -15.11 -0.39
CA THR A 83 -23.14 -15.36 -0.01
C THR A 83 -23.49 -14.77 1.36
N PRO A 84 -24.77 -14.41 1.60
CA PRO A 84 -25.21 -13.93 2.91
C PRO A 84 -24.86 -14.88 4.07
N ALA A 85 -24.90 -16.20 3.81
CA ALA A 85 -24.52 -17.22 4.78
C ALA A 85 -23.05 -17.09 5.22
N ILE A 86 -22.12 -16.88 4.28
CA ILE A 86 -20.70 -16.68 4.59
C ILE A 86 -20.50 -15.38 5.37
N TRP A 87 -21.17 -14.30 4.96
CA TRP A 87 -21.11 -13.03 5.68
C TRP A 87 -21.56 -13.17 7.13
N ARG A 88 -22.69 -13.81 7.38
CA ARG A 88 -23.21 -14.08 8.73
C ARG A 88 -22.25 -14.91 9.56
N THR A 89 -21.87 -16.08 9.05
CA THR A 89 -21.20 -17.10 9.85
C THR A 89 -19.70 -16.85 10.00
N ARG A 90 -19.02 -16.43 8.93
CA ARG A 90 -17.55 -16.31 8.89
C ARG A 90 -17.08 -14.88 9.13
N LEU A 91 -17.69 -13.90 8.45
CA LEU A 91 -17.21 -12.51 8.47
C LEU A 91 -17.75 -11.74 9.68
N LEU A 92 -19.06 -11.69 9.87
CA LEU A 92 -19.74 -11.02 10.98
C LEU A 92 -19.80 -11.86 12.26
N ARG A 93 -19.71 -13.19 12.14
CA ARG A 93 -19.85 -14.17 13.24
C ARG A 93 -21.15 -14.00 14.03
N ASP A 94 -22.22 -13.75 13.30
CA ASP A 94 -23.57 -13.54 13.81
C ASP A 94 -24.56 -14.22 12.85
N ALA A 95 -24.87 -15.48 13.14
CA ALA A 95 -25.74 -16.31 12.29
C ALA A 95 -27.20 -15.84 12.29
N GLY A 96 -27.62 -15.08 13.31
CA GLY A 96 -29.01 -14.64 13.51
C GLY A 96 -29.37 -13.32 12.82
N VAL A 97 -28.43 -12.67 12.11
CA VAL A 97 -28.69 -11.40 11.42
C VAL A 97 -29.70 -11.62 10.28
N ALA A 98 -30.89 -11.03 10.38
CA ALA A 98 -31.87 -11.04 9.29
C ALA A 98 -31.31 -10.40 7.99
N ASP A 99 -31.85 -10.76 6.82
CA ASP A 99 -31.36 -10.26 5.52
C ASP A 99 -31.37 -8.73 5.45
N GLU A 100 -32.43 -8.08 5.96
CA GLU A 100 -32.63 -6.62 5.96
C GLU A 100 -31.63 -5.90 6.88
N ARG A 101 -31.01 -6.63 7.81
CA ARG A 101 -30.02 -6.10 8.75
C ARG A 101 -28.59 -6.30 8.26
N LEU A 102 -28.37 -7.03 7.17
CA LEU A 102 -27.03 -7.35 6.69
C LEU A 102 -26.28 -6.10 6.21
N ALA A 103 -26.90 -5.28 5.36
CA ALA A 103 -26.30 -4.04 4.86
C ALA A 103 -25.93 -3.05 5.99
N PRO A 104 -26.83 -2.75 6.96
CA PRO A 104 -26.47 -1.97 8.15
C PRO A 104 -25.26 -2.55 8.89
N ARG A 105 -25.19 -3.87 9.09
CA ARG A 105 -24.08 -4.50 9.81
C ARG A 105 -22.75 -4.40 9.06
N ILE A 106 -22.78 -4.41 7.73
CA ILE A 106 -21.58 -4.29 6.89
C ILE A 106 -21.10 -2.84 6.83
N PHE A 107 -21.97 -1.88 6.52
CA PHE A 107 -21.54 -0.52 6.17
C PHE A 107 -21.41 0.42 7.37
N THR A 108 -21.97 0.08 8.54
CA THR A 108 -21.84 0.89 9.77
C THR A 108 -20.62 0.53 10.60
N HIS A 109 -19.74 -0.35 10.15
CA HIS A 109 -18.43 -0.55 10.75
C HIS A 109 -17.35 -0.43 9.69
N ARG A 110 -16.33 0.40 9.98
CA ARG A 110 -15.24 0.70 9.04
C ARG A 110 -14.59 -0.57 8.50
N ASP A 111 -14.27 -1.51 9.37
CA ASP A 111 -13.52 -2.72 9.01
C ASP A 111 -14.33 -3.66 8.10
N THR A 112 -15.62 -3.83 8.37
CA THR A 112 -16.50 -4.65 7.51
C THR A 112 -16.82 -3.96 6.19
N ALA A 113 -16.94 -2.63 6.18
CA ALA A 113 -17.13 -1.85 4.95
C ALA A 113 -15.89 -1.91 4.05
N LEU A 114 -14.69 -1.81 4.63
CA LEU A 114 -13.43 -1.98 3.91
C LEU A 114 -13.26 -3.41 3.38
N LEU A 115 -13.59 -4.41 4.20
CA LEU A 115 -13.57 -5.80 3.77
C LEU A 115 -14.54 -6.04 2.61
N TYR A 116 -15.77 -5.54 2.71
CA TYR A 116 -16.75 -5.60 1.62
C TYR A 116 -16.17 -4.98 0.35
N TYR A 117 -15.62 -3.76 0.44
CA TYR A 117 -15.05 -3.05 -0.70
C TYR A 117 -13.91 -3.84 -1.36
N GLY A 118 -13.00 -4.42 -0.56
CA GLY A 118 -11.87 -5.18 -1.07
C GLY A 118 -12.26 -6.51 -1.70
N LEU A 119 -13.18 -7.25 -1.08
CA LEU A 119 -13.71 -8.50 -1.63
C LEU A 119 -14.53 -8.25 -2.90
N TYR A 120 -15.29 -7.16 -2.94
CA TYR A 120 -16.09 -6.79 -4.11
C TYR A 120 -15.23 -6.64 -5.37
N ALA A 121 -14.02 -6.08 -5.22
CA ALA A 121 -13.09 -5.86 -6.31
C ALA A 121 -12.29 -7.09 -6.76
N MET A 122 -12.46 -8.25 -6.10
CA MET A 122 -11.83 -9.51 -6.52
C MET A 122 -12.58 -10.15 -7.68
N ASP A 123 -11.90 -11.02 -8.42
CA ASP A 123 -12.52 -11.80 -9.49
C ASP A 123 -13.31 -13.01 -8.96
N ASP A 124 -14.27 -13.46 -9.75
CA ASP A 124 -15.19 -14.52 -9.34
C ASP A 124 -14.51 -15.87 -9.06
N PRO A 125 -13.50 -16.31 -9.83
CA PRO A 125 -12.78 -17.54 -9.50
C PRO A 125 -12.06 -17.46 -8.15
N THR A 126 -11.46 -16.31 -7.81
CA THR A 126 -10.84 -16.12 -6.50
C THR A 126 -11.89 -16.11 -5.40
N LEU A 127 -13.02 -15.42 -5.60
CA LEU A 127 -14.12 -15.40 -4.62
C LEU A 127 -14.72 -16.80 -4.37
N ALA A 128 -14.92 -17.58 -5.44
CA ALA A 128 -15.40 -18.96 -5.34
C ALA A 128 -14.42 -19.85 -4.58
N TRP A 129 -13.13 -19.68 -4.82
CA TRP A 129 -12.12 -20.44 -4.11
C TRP A 129 -12.04 -20.03 -2.62
N ILE A 130 -11.97 -18.74 -2.28
CA ILE A 130 -11.88 -18.32 -0.86
C ILE A 130 -13.16 -18.63 -0.07
N ALA A 131 -14.32 -18.76 -0.73
CA ALA A 131 -15.57 -19.12 -0.09
C ALA A 131 -15.51 -20.49 0.62
N SER A 132 -14.67 -21.40 0.13
CA SER A 132 -14.44 -22.73 0.73
C SER A 132 -13.16 -22.85 1.56
N HIS A 133 -12.36 -21.78 1.69
CA HIS A 133 -11.05 -21.79 2.36
C HIS A 133 -11.02 -20.74 3.49
N GLU A 134 -11.42 -21.16 4.69
CA GLU A 134 -11.62 -20.27 5.83
C GLU A 134 -10.33 -19.58 6.27
N GLU A 135 -9.20 -20.29 6.24
CA GLU A 135 -7.88 -19.76 6.60
C GLU A 135 -7.43 -18.61 5.71
N VAL A 136 -7.82 -18.63 4.44
CA VAL A 136 -7.51 -17.55 3.48
C VAL A 136 -8.44 -16.37 3.68
N LEU A 137 -9.74 -16.63 3.88
CA LEU A 137 -10.70 -15.58 4.21
C LEU A 137 -10.34 -14.86 5.51
N ASP A 138 -9.84 -15.59 6.50
CA ASP A 138 -9.33 -15.03 7.76
C ASP A 138 -8.13 -14.09 7.53
N ALA A 139 -7.21 -14.41 6.59
CA ALA A 139 -6.09 -13.54 6.26
C ALA A 139 -6.55 -12.17 5.72
N PHE A 140 -7.59 -12.15 4.87
CA PHE A 140 -8.23 -10.91 4.41
C PHE A 140 -8.96 -10.17 5.54
N LYS A 141 -9.74 -10.92 6.33
CA LYS A 141 -10.51 -10.37 7.44
C LYS A 141 -9.64 -9.73 8.53
N CYS A 142 -8.45 -10.27 8.78
CA CYS A 142 -7.49 -9.70 9.73
C CYS A 142 -6.91 -8.34 9.28
N HIS A 143 -7.01 -8.02 7.99
CA HIS A 143 -6.45 -6.81 7.38
C HIS A 143 -7.45 -6.15 6.43
N PRO A 144 -8.60 -5.64 6.94
CA PRO A 144 -9.65 -5.06 6.11
C PRO A 144 -9.17 -3.86 5.28
N GLY A 145 -8.28 -3.02 5.83
CA GLY A 145 -7.72 -1.89 5.09
C GLY A 145 -6.85 -2.34 3.92
N LEU A 146 -5.94 -3.27 4.15
CA LEU A 146 -5.10 -3.83 3.08
C LEU A 146 -5.92 -4.61 2.04
N THR A 147 -6.97 -5.31 2.48
CA THR A 147 -7.91 -5.98 1.58
C THR A 147 -8.61 -4.97 0.69
N ALA A 148 -9.11 -3.86 1.25
CA ALA A 148 -9.71 -2.77 0.47
C ALA A 148 -8.73 -2.16 -0.54
N ALA A 149 -7.47 -1.96 -0.13
CA ALA A 149 -6.47 -1.31 -0.97
C ALA A 149 -5.97 -2.20 -2.12
N PHE A 150 -5.72 -3.49 -1.84
CA PHE A 150 -4.91 -4.36 -2.68
C PHE A 150 -5.53 -5.73 -2.98
N GLY A 151 -6.68 -6.06 -2.38
CA GLY A 151 -7.36 -7.35 -2.58
C GLY A 151 -7.62 -7.69 -4.04
N ARG A 152 -7.97 -6.69 -4.86
CA ARG A 152 -8.20 -6.82 -6.32
C ARG A 152 -7.03 -7.43 -7.10
N SER A 153 -5.81 -7.31 -6.58
CA SER A 153 -4.60 -7.76 -7.26
C SER A 153 -4.22 -9.18 -6.88
N ILE A 154 -4.80 -9.73 -5.82
CA ILE A 154 -4.60 -11.12 -5.40
C ILE A 154 -5.55 -12.00 -6.21
N ARG A 155 -4.99 -12.87 -7.03
CA ARG A 155 -5.73 -13.87 -7.81
C ARG A 155 -5.30 -15.25 -7.40
N ILE A 156 -6.26 -16.14 -7.16
CA ILE A 156 -5.99 -17.53 -6.80
C ILE A 156 -6.47 -18.42 -7.95
N ARG A 157 -5.58 -19.29 -8.44
CA ARG A 157 -5.86 -20.28 -9.48
C ARG A 157 -5.23 -21.59 -9.07
N ASP A 158 -5.99 -22.68 -9.19
CA ASP A 158 -5.52 -24.03 -8.85
C ASP A 158 -4.84 -24.11 -7.46
N GLY A 159 -5.42 -23.41 -6.48
CA GLY A 159 -4.91 -23.37 -5.10
C GLY A 159 -3.63 -22.55 -4.89
N THR A 160 -3.16 -21.83 -5.91
CA THR A 160 -1.93 -21.02 -5.85
C THR A 160 -2.23 -19.54 -6.10
N VAL A 161 -1.55 -18.66 -5.37
CA VAL A 161 -1.60 -17.22 -5.65
C VAL A 161 -0.81 -16.94 -6.93
N VAL A 162 -1.49 -16.43 -7.96
CA VAL A 162 -0.84 -16.02 -9.21
C VAL A 162 -0.01 -14.76 -8.93
N THR A 163 1.31 -14.85 -9.05
CA THR A 163 2.17 -13.70 -8.80
C THR A 163 2.41 -12.86 -10.06
N PRO A 164 2.47 -11.52 -9.94
CA PRO A 164 2.72 -10.65 -11.08
C PRO A 164 4.21 -10.62 -11.42
N GLY A 165 4.56 -10.64 -12.71
CA GLY A 165 5.94 -10.68 -13.16
C GLY A 165 6.16 -11.53 -14.42
N SER A 166 7.43 -11.83 -14.68
CA SER A 166 7.84 -12.83 -15.68
C SER A 166 7.86 -14.24 -15.09
N PRO A 167 7.97 -15.30 -15.92
CA PRO A 167 8.25 -16.64 -15.43
C PRO A 167 9.41 -16.63 -14.41
N GLY A 168 9.19 -17.19 -13.22
CA GLY A 168 10.13 -17.14 -12.10
C GLY A 168 9.83 -16.07 -11.04
N ALA A 169 8.81 -15.22 -11.25
CA ALA A 169 8.38 -14.24 -10.25
C ALA A 169 7.95 -14.87 -8.91
N ASP A 170 7.40 -16.09 -8.94
CA ASP A 170 7.00 -16.82 -7.73
C ASP A 170 8.13 -16.95 -6.72
N ALA A 171 9.35 -17.25 -7.18
CA ALA A 171 10.52 -17.35 -6.31
C ALA A 171 10.89 -15.99 -5.69
N ILE A 172 10.81 -14.91 -6.48
CA ILE A 172 11.09 -13.54 -6.01
C ILE A 172 10.07 -13.13 -4.95
N TRP A 173 8.78 -13.33 -5.22
CA TRP A 173 7.72 -13.01 -4.26
C TRP A 173 7.78 -13.90 -3.02
N GLY A 174 8.13 -15.18 -3.21
CA GLY A 174 8.35 -16.12 -2.11
C GLY A 174 9.46 -15.66 -1.17
N ASP A 175 10.58 -15.19 -1.72
CA ASP A 175 11.72 -14.65 -0.96
C ASP A 175 11.41 -13.31 -0.29
N LEU A 176 10.55 -12.48 -0.89
CA LEU A 176 10.16 -11.19 -0.31
C LEU A 176 9.14 -11.37 0.82
N ALA A 177 8.16 -12.26 0.64
CA ALA A 177 7.12 -12.56 1.63
C ALA A 177 7.61 -13.54 2.72
N ALA A 178 8.69 -14.28 2.47
CA ALA A 178 9.12 -15.42 3.28
C ALA A 178 7.99 -16.46 3.48
N ALA A 179 7.22 -16.69 2.43
CA ALA A 179 6.15 -17.67 2.30
C ALA A 179 5.95 -17.99 0.82
N GLN A 180 5.60 -19.23 0.46
CA GLN A 180 5.44 -19.62 -0.94
C GLN A 180 4.04 -19.28 -1.46
N PRO A 181 3.87 -18.84 -2.73
CA PRO A 181 2.55 -18.56 -3.30
C PRO A 181 1.60 -19.76 -3.34
N GLY A 182 2.15 -20.99 -3.30
CA GLY A 182 1.39 -22.24 -3.19
C GLY A 182 0.79 -22.51 -1.81
N ASP A 183 1.06 -21.67 -0.80
CA ASP A 183 0.32 -21.60 0.46
C ASP A 183 -0.37 -20.22 0.53
N PRO A 184 -1.58 -20.07 -0.06
CA PRO A 184 -2.22 -18.76 -0.17
C PRO A 184 -2.45 -18.09 1.18
N ALA A 185 -2.81 -18.85 2.21
CA ALA A 185 -3.10 -18.31 3.54
C ALA A 185 -1.87 -17.66 4.16
N ALA A 186 -0.75 -18.40 4.20
CA ALA A 186 0.51 -17.88 4.73
C ALA A 186 1.06 -16.77 3.85
N PHE A 187 1.00 -16.92 2.52
CA PHE A 187 1.49 -15.92 1.58
C PHE A 187 0.76 -14.59 1.72
N ILE A 188 -0.58 -14.58 1.72
CA ILE A 188 -1.39 -13.36 1.82
C ILE A 188 -1.18 -12.69 3.18
N ALA A 189 -1.18 -13.46 4.27
CA ALA A 189 -0.89 -12.91 5.59
C ALA A 189 0.49 -12.22 5.63
N ARG A 190 1.53 -12.88 5.12
CA ARG A 190 2.88 -12.29 5.03
C ARG A 190 2.94 -11.08 4.12
N LEU A 191 2.26 -11.11 2.98
CA LEU A 191 2.18 -10.01 2.03
C LEU A 191 1.62 -8.74 2.70
N PHE A 192 0.56 -8.90 3.50
CA PHE A 192 -0.12 -7.83 4.22
C PHE A 192 0.66 -7.34 5.45
N GLU A 193 1.22 -8.23 6.26
CA GLU A 193 1.96 -7.86 7.46
C GLU A 193 3.31 -7.21 7.16
N SER A 194 3.95 -7.61 6.04
CA SER A 194 5.32 -7.21 5.72
C SER A 194 5.45 -5.71 5.56
N HIS A 195 6.32 -5.14 6.40
CA HIS A 195 6.64 -3.71 6.40
C HIS A 195 5.40 -2.81 6.48
N ALA A 196 4.38 -3.20 7.27
CA ALA A 196 3.12 -2.48 7.41
C ALA A 196 2.36 -2.29 6.09
N GLY A 197 2.30 -3.35 5.27
CA GLY A 197 1.56 -3.38 4.01
C GLY A 197 2.33 -2.88 2.80
N ARG A 198 3.63 -2.55 2.94
CA ARG A 198 4.44 -2.02 1.84
C ARG A 198 4.80 -3.06 0.80
N LEU A 199 4.89 -4.33 1.21
CA LEU A 199 5.06 -5.41 0.26
C LEU A 199 3.79 -5.59 -0.60
N ALA A 200 2.61 -5.56 0.02
CA ALA A 200 1.33 -5.58 -0.69
C ALA A 200 1.16 -4.40 -1.67
N LEU A 201 1.63 -3.19 -1.29
CA LEU A 201 1.67 -2.04 -2.19
C LEU A 201 2.56 -2.29 -3.43
N LEU A 202 3.74 -2.87 -3.23
CA LEU A 202 4.63 -3.21 -4.34
C LEU A 202 4.00 -4.30 -5.23
N TYR A 203 3.40 -5.32 -4.62
CA TYR A 203 2.70 -6.39 -5.33
C TYR A 203 1.55 -5.85 -6.19
N ASP A 204 0.68 -5.02 -5.61
CA ASP A 204 -0.39 -4.33 -6.34
C ASP A 204 0.17 -3.45 -7.45
N ALA A 205 1.22 -2.66 -7.18
CA ALA A 205 1.84 -1.82 -8.17
C ALA A 205 2.33 -2.62 -9.38
N VAL A 206 2.96 -3.78 -9.17
CA VAL A 206 3.44 -4.64 -10.27
C VAL A 206 2.28 -5.35 -10.97
N ALA A 207 1.26 -5.83 -10.24
CA ALA A 207 0.11 -6.52 -10.83
C ALA A 207 -0.70 -5.67 -11.82
N GLN A 208 -0.64 -4.35 -11.67
CA GLN A 208 -1.36 -3.39 -12.53
C GLN A 208 -0.55 -2.91 -13.75
N LEU A 209 0.68 -3.39 -13.92
CA LEU A 209 1.55 -3.04 -15.05
C LEU A 209 1.33 -3.97 -16.24
N ASP A 210 1.69 -3.50 -17.45
CA ASP A 210 1.82 -4.37 -18.62
C ASP A 210 3.05 -5.30 -18.48
N ALA A 211 3.13 -6.32 -19.36
CA ALA A 211 4.19 -7.32 -19.28
C ALA A 211 5.62 -6.74 -19.37
N PRO A 212 5.94 -5.79 -20.28
CA PRO A 212 7.23 -5.08 -20.27
C PRO A 212 7.56 -4.42 -18.92
N HIS A 213 6.62 -3.68 -18.33
CA HIS A 213 6.85 -2.98 -17.07
C HIS A 213 6.90 -3.91 -15.87
N GLN A 214 6.19 -5.04 -15.89
CA GLN A 214 6.34 -6.10 -14.89
C GLN A 214 7.75 -6.71 -14.92
N ARG A 215 8.28 -6.98 -16.12
CA ARG A 215 9.66 -7.45 -16.31
C ARG A 215 10.69 -6.41 -15.85
N PHE A 216 10.45 -5.13 -16.16
CA PHE A 216 11.30 -4.04 -15.70
C PHE A 216 11.30 -3.90 -14.17
N ALA A 217 10.12 -3.99 -13.53
CA ALA A 217 10.00 -3.89 -12.09
C ALA A 217 10.68 -5.05 -11.36
N LEU A 218 10.61 -6.25 -11.93
CA LEU A 218 11.17 -7.49 -11.41
C LEU A 218 12.29 -8.00 -12.34
N ILE A 219 13.24 -7.12 -12.66
CA ILE A 219 14.35 -7.39 -13.60
C ILE A 219 15.06 -8.73 -13.32
N ALA A 220 15.60 -9.30 -14.41
CA ALA A 220 16.60 -10.35 -14.41
C ALA A 220 17.88 -9.92 -13.64
N GLY A 221 17.82 -10.04 -12.32
CA GLY A 221 18.88 -9.81 -11.35
C GLY A 221 18.55 -10.41 -9.97
N GLY A 222 17.45 -11.18 -9.90
CA GLY A 222 17.03 -11.95 -8.74
C GLY A 222 16.42 -11.14 -7.60
N GLY A 223 16.19 -11.81 -6.47
CA GLY A 223 15.56 -11.24 -5.28
C GLY A 223 16.30 -10.05 -4.66
N ILE A 224 17.59 -9.84 -4.96
CA ILE A 224 18.37 -8.69 -4.45
C ILE A 224 17.81 -7.36 -4.99
N ARG A 225 17.54 -7.26 -6.30
CA ARG A 225 16.98 -6.05 -6.93
C ARG A 225 15.57 -5.78 -6.46
N ALA A 226 14.74 -6.83 -6.41
CA ALA A 226 13.37 -6.70 -5.91
C ALA A 226 13.33 -6.23 -4.44
N ARG A 227 14.25 -6.75 -3.60
CA ARG A 227 14.41 -6.29 -2.21
C ARG A 227 14.88 -4.84 -2.13
N ALA A 228 15.78 -4.42 -3.01
CA ALA A 228 16.25 -3.04 -3.11
C ALA A 228 15.11 -2.07 -3.48
N LEU A 229 14.29 -2.45 -4.47
CA LEU A 229 13.08 -1.71 -4.85
C LEU A 229 12.12 -1.62 -3.65
N LEU A 230 11.84 -2.73 -2.96
CA LEU A 230 11.02 -2.72 -1.75
C LEU A 230 11.57 -1.76 -0.67
N GLN A 231 12.90 -1.67 -0.48
CA GLN A 231 13.47 -0.70 0.46
C GLN A 231 13.15 0.75 0.07
N ALA A 232 13.16 1.08 -1.22
CA ALA A 232 12.73 2.40 -1.69
C ALA A 232 11.23 2.65 -1.43
N VAL A 233 10.37 1.64 -1.63
CA VAL A 233 8.93 1.74 -1.32
C VAL A 233 8.67 2.00 0.17
N ILE A 234 9.46 1.38 1.05
CA ILE A 234 9.38 1.58 2.50
C ILE A 234 9.79 3.01 2.87
N ALA A 235 10.81 3.56 2.20
CA ALA A 235 11.33 4.91 2.48
C ALA A 235 10.42 6.05 2.02
N ALA A 236 9.65 5.85 0.93
CA ALA A 236 8.89 6.91 0.25
C ALA A 236 7.85 7.67 1.10
N SER A 237 7.32 7.04 2.16
CA SER A 237 6.30 7.66 3.02
C SER A 237 6.28 7.02 4.40
N PRO A 238 7.25 7.29 5.29
CA PRO A 238 7.44 6.52 6.52
C PRO A 238 6.26 6.60 7.51
N ASP A 239 5.44 7.65 7.41
CA ASP A 239 4.29 7.86 8.31
C ASP A 239 2.99 7.21 7.81
N TRP A 240 2.97 6.64 6.61
CA TRP A 240 1.78 6.00 6.06
C TRP A 240 1.71 4.53 6.51
N VAL A 241 0.70 4.24 7.31
CA VAL A 241 0.23 2.89 7.63
C VAL A 241 -0.94 2.61 6.71
N VAL A 242 -0.79 1.63 5.82
CA VAL A 242 -1.81 1.35 4.80
C VAL A 242 -3.12 0.91 5.45
N GLU A 243 -3.05 0.05 6.46
CA GLU A 243 -4.24 -0.46 7.16
C GLU A 243 -5.13 0.68 7.73
N ASP A 244 -4.51 1.74 8.25
CA ASP A 244 -5.23 2.88 8.83
C ASP A 244 -5.75 3.84 7.73
N ARG A 245 -5.01 3.98 6.63
CA ARG A 245 -5.33 4.88 5.51
C ARG A 245 -5.19 4.15 4.17
N PRO A 246 -6.08 3.19 3.87
CA PRO A 246 -5.90 2.27 2.73
C PRO A 246 -6.11 2.93 1.37
N LEU A 247 -6.95 3.97 1.33
CA LEU A 247 -7.26 4.73 0.12
C LEU A 247 -6.35 5.96 -0.06
N PHE A 248 -5.47 6.25 0.90
CA PHE A 248 -4.52 7.34 0.75
C PHE A 248 -3.42 6.93 -0.24
N ARG A 249 -3.14 7.81 -1.21
CA ARG A 249 -2.04 7.64 -2.14
C ARG A 249 -1.07 8.82 -2.02
N PRO A 250 0.22 8.58 -1.76
CA PRO A 250 1.23 9.63 -1.83
C PRO A 250 1.25 10.27 -3.23
N PRO A 251 1.61 11.57 -3.35
CA PRO A 251 1.70 12.24 -4.66
C PRO A 251 2.69 11.57 -5.63
N VAL A 252 3.70 10.91 -5.10
CA VAL A 252 4.61 10.03 -5.84
C VAL A 252 4.75 8.75 -5.05
N ASP A 253 4.48 7.63 -5.71
CA ASP A 253 4.66 6.29 -5.19
C ASP A 253 5.27 5.37 -6.25
N VAL A 254 5.49 4.11 -5.87
CA VAL A 254 6.10 3.11 -6.75
C VAL A 254 5.23 2.77 -7.95
N ALA A 255 3.91 2.78 -7.82
CA ALA A 255 3.02 2.50 -8.94
C ALA A 255 3.10 3.63 -10.00
N LEU A 256 3.10 4.89 -9.55
CA LEU A 256 3.29 6.03 -10.45
C LEU A 256 4.66 5.98 -11.11
N LEU A 257 5.72 5.71 -10.35
CA LEU A 257 7.08 5.60 -10.91
C LEU A 257 7.15 4.52 -11.99
N LEU A 258 6.80 3.27 -11.65
CA LEU A 258 6.95 2.13 -12.55
C LEU A 258 6.10 2.27 -13.81
N ARG A 259 4.92 2.89 -13.71
CA ARG A 259 4.05 3.11 -14.88
C ARG A 259 4.48 4.29 -15.74
N ALA A 260 5.15 5.29 -15.16
CA ALA A 260 5.51 6.51 -15.89
C ALA A 260 6.85 6.41 -16.62
N VAL A 261 7.77 5.57 -16.14
CA VAL A 261 9.06 5.33 -16.80
C VAL A 261 8.80 4.79 -18.20
N ARG A 262 9.32 5.46 -19.22
CA ARG A 262 9.29 4.94 -20.59
C ARG A 262 10.32 3.84 -20.72
N LEU A 263 9.93 2.71 -21.32
CA LEU A 263 10.82 1.61 -21.66
C LEU A 263 11.20 1.65 -23.14
N ASP A 264 12.36 1.12 -23.47
CA ASP A 264 12.78 0.87 -24.84
C ASP A 264 12.27 -0.49 -25.36
N ASP A 265 12.54 -0.80 -26.63
CA ASP A 265 12.11 -2.05 -27.25
C ASP A 265 12.73 -3.31 -26.61
N ARG A 266 13.81 -3.14 -25.82
CA ARG A 266 14.48 -4.23 -25.08
C ARG A 266 13.91 -4.41 -23.67
N GLY A 267 12.95 -3.55 -23.26
CA GLY A 267 12.40 -3.53 -21.90
C GLY A 267 13.32 -2.88 -20.86
N GLY A 268 14.39 -2.22 -21.31
CA GLY A 268 15.22 -1.34 -20.50
C GLY A 268 14.61 0.05 -20.39
N VAL A 269 15.21 0.93 -19.59
CA VAL A 269 14.77 2.32 -19.49
C VAL A 269 15.06 3.04 -20.80
N ALA A 270 14.07 3.71 -21.38
CA ALA A 270 14.28 4.53 -22.56
C ALA A 270 15.27 5.67 -22.26
N PRO A 271 16.11 6.09 -23.22
CA PRO A 271 17.12 7.09 -22.98
C PRO A 271 16.57 8.41 -22.40
N PRO A 272 17.35 9.13 -21.57
CA PRO A 272 18.70 8.78 -21.13
C PRO A 272 18.70 7.71 -20.03
N ALA A 273 19.31 6.55 -20.32
CA ALA A 273 19.30 5.37 -19.45
C ALA A 273 20.60 5.24 -18.63
N GLY A 274 21.68 5.85 -19.11
CA GLY A 274 23.01 5.73 -18.53
C GLY A 274 23.05 6.19 -17.08
N ARG A 275 23.47 5.31 -16.18
CA ARG A 275 23.47 5.58 -14.74
C ARG A 275 24.41 6.70 -14.32
N ALA A 276 25.57 6.85 -14.99
CA ALA A 276 26.54 7.88 -14.65
C ALA A 276 25.95 9.30 -14.69
N LEU A 277 25.02 9.57 -15.62
CA LEU A 277 24.28 10.82 -15.68
C LEU A 277 23.38 10.99 -14.44
N TRP A 278 22.63 9.95 -14.09
CA TRP A 278 21.67 10.02 -12.98
C TRP A 278 22.34 10.05 -11.60
N GLU A 279 23.52 9.45 -11.44
CA GLU A 279 24.32 9.58 -10.20
C GLU A 279 24.71 11.04 -9.94
N GLN A 280 25.05 11.80 -10.99
CA GLN A 280 25.33 13.23 -10.87
C GLN A 280 24.08 14.05 -10.50
N ILE A 281 22.89 13.62 -10.92
CA ILE A 281 21.63 14.36 -10.69
C ILE A 281 21.08 14.05 -9.30
N CYS A 282 21.07 12.78 -8.87
CA CYS A 282 20.42 12.34 -7.64
C CYS A 282 21.35 12.32 -6.43
N ASP A 283 22.67 12.37 -6.64
CA ASP A 283 23.71 12.12 -5.61
C ASP A 283 23.52 10.77 -4.89
N VAL A 284 23.07 9.77 -5.65
CA VAL A 284 22.90 8.39 -5.18
C VAL A 284 23.94 7.54 -5.87
N ARG A 285 24.87 6.96 -5.10
CA ARG A 285 25.87 6.03 -5.62
C ARG A 285 25.31 4.60 -5.69
N SER A 286 25.75 3.85 -6.70
CA SER A 286 25.50 2.41 -6.82
C SER A 286 25.77 1.68 -5.49
N ARG A 287 24.76 0.95 -5.00
CA ARG A 287 24.85 0.13 -3.78
C ARG A 287 25.25 -1.32 -4.06
N TYR A 288 25.36 -1.71 -5.34
CA TYR A 288 25.41 -3.13 -5.75
C TYR A 288 26.64 -3.51 -6.57
N GLY A 289 27.70 -2.68 -6.60
CA GLY A 289 28.95 -3.04 -7.27
C GLY A 289 28.82 -3.22 -8.78
N ASP A 290 27.78 -2.64 -9.38
CA ASP A 290 27.49 -2.77 -10.80
C ASP A 290 28.63 -2.23 -11.67
N PRO A 291 28.86 -2.83 -12.86
CA PRO A 291 29.87 -2.36 -13.79
C PRO A 291 29.72 -0.87 -14.11
N ALA A 292 30.85 -0.20 -14.33
CA ALA A 292 30.84 1.17 -14.84
C ALA A 292 30.10 1.21 -16.19
N GLY A 293 29.25 2.23 -16.37
CA GLY A 293 28.44 2.38 -17.59
C GLY A 293 27.13 1.57 -17.63
N SER A 294 26.74 0.94 -16.51
CA SER A 294 25.42 0.28 -16.41
C SER A 294 24.27 1.26 -16.62
N ASP A 295 23.14 0.79 -17.14
CA ASP A 295 21.90 1.56 -17.16
C ASP A 295 21.21 1.58 -15.78
N VAL A 296 20.27 2.52 -15.61
CA VAL A 296 19.40 2.57 -14.44
C VAL A 296 18.32 1.48 -14.52
N ASP A 297 18.09 0.81 -13.40
CA ASP A 297 17.02 -0.18 -13.25
C ASP A 297 15.91 0.34 -12.31
N ALA A 298 14.83 -0.44 -12.15
CA ALA A 298 13.71 -0.06 -11.29
C ALA A 298 14.13 0.20 -9.83
N ALA A 299 15.05 -0.61 -9.29
CA ALA A 299 15.54 -0.46 -7.93
C ALA A 299 16.36 0.82 -7.74
N TRP A 300 17.21 1.14 -8.72
CA TRP A 300 18.02 2.34 -8.76
C TRP A 300 17.13 3.58 -8.88
N LEU A 301 16.15 3.58 -9.79
CA LEU A 301 15.18 4.67 -9.91
C LEU A 301 14.34 4.83 -8.64
N GLY A 302 13.93 3.73 -8.01
CA GLY A 302 13.29 3.76 -6.70
C GLY A 302 14.15 4.48 -5.66
N ALA A 303 15.44 4.13 -5.57
CA ALA A 303 16.37 4.77 -4.65
C ALA A 303 16.64 6.25 -4.99
N CYS A 304 16.78 6.62 -6.27
CA CYS A 304 16.95 8.02 -6.65
C CYS A 304 15.69 8.84 -6.36
N ILE A 305 14.51 8.36 -6.75
CA ILE A 305 13.29 9.16 -6.80
C ILE A 305 12.49 9.04 -5.51
N LEU A 306 12.27 7.82 -5.01
CA LEU A 306 11.37 7.54 -3.89
C LEU A 306 12.05 7.68 -2.52
N ASP A 307 13.36 7.46 -2.41
CA ASP A 307 14.12 7.65 -1.15
C ASP A 307 14.39 9.15 -0.88
N ALA A 308 13.32 9.95 -0.87
CA ALA A 308 13.34 11.39 -0.67
C ALA A 308 12.02 11.89 -0.05
N ALA A 309 12.02 13.11 0.48
CA ALA A 309 10.78 13.73 0.95
C ALA A 309 9.79 13.93 -0.21
N PRO A 310 8.46 13.85 -0.01
CA PRO A 310 7.48 13.83 -1.11
C PRO A 310 7.59 14.99 -2.13
N PRO A 311 7.86 16.25 -1.73
CA PRO A 311 8.08 17.33 -2.70
C PRO A 311 9.32 17.09 -3.58
N VAL A 312 10.40 16.57 -2.99
CA VAL A 312 11.65 16.27 -3.70
C VAL A 312 11.45 15.09 -4.65
N ALA A 313 10.76 14.04 -4.20
CA ALA A 313 10.41 12.88 -5.04
C ALA A 313 9.60 13.30 -6.28
N ARG A 314 8.61 14.19 -6.10
CA ARG A 314 7.83 14.77 -7.19
C ARG A 314 8.69 15.53 -8.18
N THR A 315 9.59 16.38 -7.68
CA THR A 315 10.50 17.14 -8.53
C THR A 315 11.46 16.23 -9.29
N ARG A 316 12.03 15.21 -8.64
CA ARG A 316 12.91 14.21 -9.29
C ARG A 316 12.19 13.40 -10.36
N LEU A 317 10.97 12.92 -10.09
CA LEU A 317 10.17 12.21 -11.09
C LEU A 317 9.84 13.12 -12.29
N THR A 318 9.46 14.37 -12.03
CA THR A 318 9.18 15.34 -13.10
C THR A 318 10.41 15.58 -13.98
N ALA A 319 11.57 15.76 -13.35
CA ALA A 319 12.85 15.94 -14.04
C ALA A 319 13.26 14.69 -14.84
N PHE A 320 13.03 13.50 -14.29
CA PHE A 320 13.26 12.23 -14.98
C PHE A 320 12.40 12.10 -16.24
N LEU A 321 11.09 12.30 -16.11
CA LEU A 321 10.17 12.19 -17.24
C LEU A 321 10.39 13.29 -18.29
N PHE A 322 10.80 14.49 -17.87
CA PHE A 322 11.24 15.54 -18.80
C PHE A 322 12.44 15.08 -19.61
N ALA A 323 13.48 14.51 -18.97
CA ALA A 323 14.67 14.04 -19.67
C ALA A 323 14.33 12.99 -20.75
N GLN A 324 13.46 12.03 -20.43
CA GLN A 324 13.01 11.01 -21.39
C GLN A 324 12.16 11.57 -22.55
N ARG A 325 11.58 12.77 -22.41
CA ARG A 325 10.82 13.42 -23.50
C ARG A 325 11.69 14.34 -24.33
N ALA A 326 12.51 15.14 -23.66
CA ALA A 326 13.37 16.14 -24.29
C ALA A 326 14.58 15.51 -24.99
N TYR A 327 14.96 14.27 -24.63
CA TYR A 327 16.19 13.68 -25.11
C TYR A 327 16.02 12.20 -25.49
N ALA A 328 16.24 11.88 -26.77
CA ALA A 328 16.02 10.55 -27.32
C ALA A 328 17.27 9.64 -27.31
N GLY A 329 18.46 10.21 -27.09
CA GLY A 329 19.73 9.48 -27.11
C GLY A 329 20.31 9.22 -25.71
N ASN A 330 21.47 8.57 -25.66
CA ASN A 330 22.32 8.55 -24.46
C ASN A 330 23.42 9.60 -24.63
N ALA A 331 23.29 10.73 -23.95
CA ALA A 331 24.21 11.85 -24.09
C ALA A 331 25.60 11.46 -23.60
N ALA A 332 26.64 11.94 -24.28
CA ALA A 332 28.04 11.73 -23.90
C ALA A 332 28.81 13.06 -23.86
N GLY A 333 29.92 13.10 -23.13
CA GLY A 333 30.81 14.26 -23.10
C GLY A 333 30.13 15.57 -22.70
N SER A 334 30.30 16.61 -23.52
CA SER A 334 29.72 17.94 -23.28
C SER A 334 28.20 17.96 -23.30
N GLU A 335 27.59 17.10 -24.12
CA GLU A 335 26.13 16.98 -24.22
C GLU A 335 25.54 16.38 -22.94
N GLN A 336 26.22 15.39 -22.35
CA GLN A 336 25.84 14.84 -21.05
C GLN A 336 25.91 15.90 -19.96
N ALA A 337 26.97 16.72 -19.94
CA ALA A 337 27.11 17.80 -18.98
C ALA A 337 25.97 18.83 -19.11
N ARG A 338 25.61 19.21 -20.34
CA ARG A 338 24.47 20.09 -20.62
C ARG A 338 23.15 19.48 -20.15
N LEU A 339 22.91 18.21 -20.45
CA LEU A 339 21.69 17.51 -20.03
C LEU A 339 21.59 17.47 -18.49
N VAL A 340 22.69 17.24 -17.77
CA VAL A 340 22.73 17.31 -16.30
C VAL A 340 22.36 18.71 -15.79
N GLU A 341 22.87 19.78 -16.40
CA GLU A 341 22.50 21.16 -16.05
C GLU A 341 21.01 21.42 -16.28
N VAL A 342 20.48 21.03 -17.44
CA VAL A 342 19.06 21.22 -17.79
C VAL A 342 18.14 20.44 -16.86
N VAL A 343 18.44 19.17 -16.57
CA VAL A 343 17.62 18.36 -15.66
C VAL A 343 17.66 18.94 -14.24
N ARG A 344 18.81 19.45 -13.78
CA ARG A 344 18.88 20.20 -12.52
C ARG A 344 18.07 21.49 -12.58
N ALA A 345 18.04 22.19 -13.70
CA ALA A 345 17.21 23.37 -13.89
C ALA A 345 15.72 23.06 -13.80
N VAL A 346 15.24 21.92 -14.32
CA VAL A 346 13.85 21.47 -14.11
C VAL A 346 13.54 21.34 -12.62
N MET A 347 14.51 20.89 -11.82
CA MET A 347 14.30 20.73 -10.38
C MET A 347 14.22 22.06 -9.63
N HIS A 348 14.93 23.10 -10.08
CA HIS A 348 14.98 24.41 -9.42
C HIS A 348 13.93 25.39 -9.98
N TYR A 349 13.69 25.35 -11.29
CA TYR A 349 12.85 26.26 -12.05
C TYR A 349 11.80 25.51 -12.89
N PRO A 350 10.98 24.61 -12.30
CA PRO A 350 10.07 23.75 -13.05
C PRO A 350 9.08 24.54 -13.91
N ALA A 351 8.56 25.66 -13.39
CA ALA A 351 7.61 26.48 -14.14
C ALA A 351 8.21 27.07 -15.43
N LEU A 352 9.47 27.52 -15.39
CA LEU A 352 10.17 28.06 -16.55
C LEU A 352 10.36 26.97 -17.61
N ILE A 353 11.02 25.88 -17.21
CA ILE A 353 11.41 24.82 -18.16
C ILE A 353 10.18 24.14 -18.77
N LEU A 354 9.15 23.85 -17.96
CA LEU A 354 7.92 23.23 -18.46
C LEU A 354 7.08 24.19 -19.33
N THR A 355 7.20 25.52 -19.13
CA THR A 355 6.56 26.49 -20.03
C THR A 355 7.24 26.52 -21.39
N LEU A 356 8.57 26.49 -21.41
CA LEU A 356 9.36 26.40 -22.64
C LEU A 356 9.07 25.08 -23.40
N GLU A 357 9.00 23.96 -22.68
CA GLU A 357 8.62 22.66 -23.26
C GLU A 357 7.24 22.74 -23.91
N ARG A 358 6.25 23.31 -23.21
CA ARG A 358 4.88 23.47 -23.74
C ARG A 358 4.78 24.43 -24.91
N SER A 359 5.67 25.42 -25.02
CA SER A 359 5.74 26.29 -26.20
C SER A 359 6.44 25.65 -27.40
N GLY A 360 6.87 24.39 -27.29
CA GLY A 360 7.50 23.64 -28.38
C GLY A 360 9.02 23.80 -28.46
N VAL A 361 9.67 24.36 -27.44
CA VAL A 361 11.14 24.42 -27.40
C VAL A 361 11.68 23.01 -27.14
N GLY A 362 12.53 22.52 -28.04
CA GLY A 362 13.15 21.19 -27.93
C GLY A 362 14.67 21.21 -27.69
N ASP A 363 15.31 22.38 -27.81
CA ASP A 363 16.76 22.50 -27.78
C ASP A 363 17.30 22.60 -26.35
N LEU A 364 18.21 21.69 -25.98
CA LEU A 364 18.89 21.67 -24.69
C LEU A 364 19.69 22.95 -24.41
N GLU A 365 20.26 23.57 -25.44
CA GLU A 365 21.02 24.81 -25.27
C GLU A 365 20.10 25.97 -24.84
N VAL A 366 18.90 26.06 -25.42
CA VAL A 366 17.91 27.09 -25.04
C VAL A 366 17.48 26.91 -23.58
N TYR A 367 17.26 25.67 -23.14
CA TYR A 367 16.94 25.38 -21.73
C TYR A 367 18.08 25.76 -20.79
N GLU A 368 19.32 25.43 -21.14
CA GLU A 368 20.53 25.76 -20.38
C GLU A 368 20.68 27.28 -20.24
N GLN A 369 20.59 28.02 -21.36
CA GLN A 369 20.70 29.47 -21.37
C GLN A 369 19.58 30.13 -20.55
N ALA A 370 18.34 29.67 -20.68
CA ALA A 370 17.21 30.17 -19.89
C ALA A 370 17.44 29.98 -18.39
N ALA A 371 17.89 28.79 -17.98
CA ALA A 371 18.21 28.48 -16.59
C ALA A 371 19.35 29.36 -16.05
N ARG A 372 20.43 29.51 -16.81
CA ARG A 372 21.58 30.37 -16.44
C ARG A 372 21.16 31.83 -16.31
N ARG A 373 20.31 32.33 -17.21
CA ARG A 373 19.79 33.71 -17.14
C ARG A 373 18.91 33.91 -15.90
N THR A 374 18.01 32.99 -15.59
CA THR A 374 17.20 33.06 -14.36
C THR A 374 18.06 33.06 -13.10
N ALA A 375 19.05 32.16 -13.03
CA ALA A 375 20.00 32.13 -11.91
C ALA A 375 20.83 33.42 -11.79
N SER A 376 21.11 34.12 -12.89
CA SER A 376 21.77 35.43 -12.85
C SER A 376 20.86 36.53 -12.29
N ILE A 377 19.56 36.53 -12.66
CA ILE A 377 18.57 37.49 -12.16
C ILE A 377 18.35 37.31 -10.66
N GLU A 378 18.27 36.07 -10.18
CA GLU A 378 18.12 35.79 -8.74
C GLU A 378 19.31 36.26 -7.93
N ARG A 379 20.54 36.09 -8.45
CA ARG A 379 21.77 36.62 -7.81
C ARG A 379 21.72 38.14 -7.70
N LEU A 380 21.43 38.83 -8.81
CA LEU A 380 21.31 40.30 -8.81
C LEU A 380 20.23 40.81 -7.86
N ARG A 381 19.11 40.08 -7.72
CA ARG A 381 18.04 40.43 -6.78
C ARG A 381 18.42 40.14 -5.32
N GLY A 382 19.25 39.15 -5.07
CA GLY A 382 19.79 38.82 -3.75
C GLY A 382 20.76 39.88 -3.20
N ASP A 383 21.44 40.60 -4.10
CA ASP A 383 22.38 41.68 -3.76
C ASP A 383 21.69 43.03 -3.49
N MET A 384 20.38 43.16 -3.70
CA MET A 384 19.60 44.32 -3.25
C MET A 384 19.15 44.13 -1.80
N PRO A 385 19.22 45.17 -0.93
CA PRO A 385 18.65 45.10 0.42
C PRO A 385 17.16 44.77 0.32
N ALA A 386 16.77 43.64 0.89
CA ALA A 386 15.41 43.14 0.80
C ALA A 386 14.41 44.17 1.35
N ALA A 387 13.55 44.70 0.48
CA ALA A 387 12.34 45.40 0.91
C ALA A 387 11.50 44.44 1.78
N ALA A 388 11.05 44.95 2.93
CA ALA A 388 10.41 44.17 3.98
C ALA A 388 9.27 43.29 3.42
N PRO A 389 9.24 41.98 3.75
CA PRO A 389 8.13 41.12 3.34
C PRO A 389 6.84 41.50 4.09
N PRO A 390 5.66 41.43 3.45
CA PRO A 390 4.39 41.58 4.15
C PRO A 390 4.22 40.49 5.23
N PRO A 391 3.44 40.75 6.29
CA PRO A 391 3.41 39.92 7.49
C PRO A 391 2.99 38.48 7.15
N ARG A 392 3.92 37.54 7.31
CA ARG A 392 3.68 36.10 7.14
C ARG A 392 2.98 35.55 8.39
N CYS A 393 1.84 34.88 8.20
CA CYS A 393 1.20 34.05 9.22
C CYS A 393 2.20 33.08 9.87
N SER A 394 2.40 33.26 11.17
CA SER A 394 3.34 32.56 12.04
C SER A 394 2.79 31.20 12.49
N ARG A 395 3.08 30.13 11.75
CA ARG A 395 3.00 28.76 12.32
C ARG A 395 4.11 27.80 11.89
N TRP A 396 4.89 28.12 10.86
CA TRP A 396 5.88 27.20 10.28
C TRP A 396 7.34 27.50 10.62
N SER A 397 7.64 28.62 11.30
CA SER A 397 9.01 29.03 11.64
C SER A 397 9.64 28.23 12.80
N LEU A 398 8.82 27.59 13.64
CA LEU A 398 9.29 26.78 14.78
C LEU A 398 9.80 25.38 14.37
N VAL A 399 9.35 24.84 13.24
CA VAL A 399 9.82 23.52 12.74
C VAL A 399 11.19 23.64 12.07
N ARG A 400 11.46 24.75 11.39
CA ARG A 400 12.71 24.99 10.65
C ARG A 400 13.93 25.22 11.55
N ARG A 401 13.75 25.78 12.76
CA ARG A 401 14.85 25.92 13.74
C ARG A 401 15.22 24.60 14.44
N ARG A 402 14.32 23.61 14.45
CA ARG A 402 14.60 22.30 15.06
C ARG A 402 15.37 21.36 14.14
N THR A 403 15.14 21.42 12.83
CA THR A 403 15.83 20.57 11.84
C THR A 403 17.26 21.04 11.55
N ALA A 404 17.52 22.35 11.52
CA ALA A 404 18.87 22.88 11.29
C ALA A 404 19.87 22.56 12.42
N ARG A 405 19.39 22.37 13.66
CA ARG A 405 20.24 21.97 14.80
C ARG A 405 20.49 20.46 14.88
N MET A 406 19.73 19.63 14.15
CA MET A 406 19.89 18.17 14.14
C MET A 406 20.84 17.64 13.06
N SER A 407 21.17 18.45 12.04
CA SER A 407 22.05 18.05 10.94
C SER A 407 23.55 18.13 11.25
N ARG A 408 23.96 18.72 12.39
CA ARG A 408 25.39 18.89 12.74
C ARG A 408 25.98 17.77 13.61
N ASN A 409 25.19 16.81 14.07
CA ASN A 409 25.71 15.66 14.81
C ASN A 409 25.46 14.36 14.02
N GLY A 410 26.54 13.83 13.43
CA GLY A 410 26.57 12.62 12.61
C GLY A 410 26.33 11.33 13.39
N SER A 411 25.16 11.18 14.02
CA SER A 411 24.70 9.91 14.58
C SER A 411 23.20 9.73 14.28
N ARG A 412 22.88 8.74 13.44
CA ARG A 412 21.50 8.31 13.16
C ARG A 412 20.80 7.97 14.50
N PRO A 413 19.64 8.55 14.83
CA PRO A 413 19.14 8.47 16.20
C PRO A 413 18.56 7.08 16.50
N SER A 414 19.06 6.48 17.58
CA SER A 414 18.53 5.25 18.23
C SER A 414 17.05 5.36 18.63
N SER A 415 16.46 6.56 18.62
CA SER A 415 15.03 6.81 18.86
C SER A 415 14.12 6.35 17.72
N TRP A 416 14.65 6.20 16.50
CA TRP A 416 13.90 5.67 15.35
C TRP A 416 13.74 4.15 15.45
N ARG A 417 14.81 3.42 15.80
CA ARG A 417 14.72 1.97 16.10
C ARG A 417 13.81 1.69 17.28
N ARG A 418 13.80 2.54 18.32
CA ARG A 418 12.87 2.43 19.47
C ARG A 418 11.41 2.67 19.11
N ARG A 419 11.12 3.64 18.22
CA ARG A 419 9.74 3.90 17.75
C ARG A 419 9.22 2.83 16.80
N MET A 420 10.06 2.31 15.91
CA MET A 420 9.71 1.15 15.09
C MET A 420 9.51 -0.11 15.93
N THR A 421 10.35 -0.37 16.94
CA THR A 421 10.14 -1.53 17.84
C THR A 421 8.91 -1.38 18.71
N ALA A 422 8.55 -0.18 19.17
CA ALA A 422 7.31 0.06 19.90
C ALA A 422 6.05 -0.15 19.02
N ARG A 423 6.06 0.33 17.77
CA ARG A 423 4.94 0.12 16.82
C ARG A 423 4.89 -1.31 16.28
N ALA A 424 6.03 -1.96 16.05
CA ALA A 424 6.08 -3.39 15.73
C ALA A 424 5.62 -4.28 16.90
N ARG A 425 5.80 -3.84 18.16
CA ARG A 425 5.17 -4.49 19.33
C ARG A 425 3.66 -4.27 19.37
N ALA A 426 3.15 -3.11 18.95
CA ALA A 426 1.71 -2.88 18.82
C ALA A 426 1.07 -3.70 17.68
N ALA A 427 1.78 -3.90 16.56
CA ALA A 427 1.37 -4.82 15.49
C ALA A 427 1.37 -6.28 15.96
N ARG A 428 2.40 -6.72 16.73
CA ARG A 428 2.42 -8.03 17.39
C ARG A 428 1.38 -8.18 18.50
N SER A 429 0.92 -7.08 19.10
CA SER A 429 -0.21 -7.08 20.05
C SER A 429 -1.54 -7.36 19.33
N LYS A 430 -1.73 -6.79 18.13
CA LYS A 430 -2.87 -7.15 17.25
C LYS A 430 -2.78 -8.61 16.78
N SER A 431 -1.59 -9.13 16.48
CA SER A 431 -1.41 -10.56 16.16
C SER A 431 -1.70 -11.48 17.36
N ARG A 432 -1.36 -11.06 18.59
CA ARG A 432 -1.78 -11.75 19.83
C ARG A 432 -3.28 -11.66 20.11
N CYS A 433 -3.95 -10.62 19.60
CA CYS A 433 -5.41 -10.55 19.62
C CYS A 433 -6.02 -11.60 18.68
N CYS A 434 -5.38 -11.89 17.54
CA CYS A 434 -5.74 -13.02 16.66
C CYS A 434 -5.48 -14.37 17.33
N GLU A 435 -4.39 -14.54 18.10
CA GLU A 435 -4.14 -15.77 18.89
C GLU A 435 -5.12 -15.93 20.06
N ARG A 436 -5.50 -14.85 20.78
CA ARG A 436 -6.55 -14.89 21.81
C ARG A 436 -7.94 -15.17 21.24
N PHE A 437 -8.19 -14.82 19.97
CA PHE A 437 -9.41 -15.19 19.25
C PHE A 437 -9.43 -16.66 18.79
N ARG A 438 -8.27 -17.32 18.67
CA ARG A 438 -8.18 -18.79 18.43
C ARG A 438 -8.34 -19.62 19.71
N ALA A 439 -8.10 -19.04 20.89
CA ALA A 439 -8.20 -19.72 22.18
C ALA A 439 -9.38 -19.21 23.03
N SER A 440 -10.58 -19.69 22.76
CA SER A 440 -11.67 -19.71 23.75
C SER A 440 -12.46 -21.01 23.60
N PRO A 441 -12.52 -21.86 24.63
CA PRO A 441 -13.13 -23.16 24.50
C PRO A 441 -14.66 -23.07 24.55
N THR A 442 -15.26 -23.91 23.72
CA THR A 442 -16.64 -24.41 23.77
C THR A 442 -17.20 -24.47 25.20
N ARG A 443 -18.24 -23.66 25.47
CA ARG A 443 -19.04 -23.78 26.69
C ARG A 443 -20.08 -24.89 26.47
N THR A 444 -19.74 -26.09 26.94
CA THR A 444 -20.67 -27.23 27.02
C THR A 444 -21.85 -26.87 27.92
N ARG A 445 -23.05 -26.90 27.35
CA ARG A 445 -24.32 -26.76 28.04
C ARG A 445 -24.60 -28.12 28.71
N ARG A 446 -24.64 -28.17 30.05
CA ARG A 446 -25.19 -29.32 30.79
C ARG A 446 -26.18 -28.81 31.83
N SER A 447 -27.43 -29.25 31.68
CA SER A 447 -28.51 -29.11 32.65
C SER A 447 -28.33 -30.11 33.80
N SER A 448 -28.62 -29.69 35.03
CA SER A 448 -29.39 -30.49 36.00
C SER A 448 -29.66 -29.71 37.29
N ASN A 449 -30.89 -29.88 37.78
CA ASN A 449 -31.50 -29.43 39.03
C ASN A 449 -30.71 -29.70 40.33
N GLY A 450 -31.06 -28.97 41.40
CA GLY A 450 -31.08 -29.54 42.75
C GLY A 450 -30.66 -28.62 43.91
N ASN A 451 -31.66 -28.22 44.71
CA ASN A 451 -31.66 -27.62 46.06
C ASN A 451 -30.43 -27.79 46.98
N GLY A 452 -30.23 -26.80 47.88
CA GLY A 452 -29.62 -27.03 49.19
C GLY A 452 -29.03 -25.78 49.85
N ALA A 453 -29.60 -25.38 50.99
CA ALA A 453 -29.22 -24.23 51.81
C ALA A 453 -27.84 -24.36 52.50
N GLY A 454 -27.24 -23.23 52.89
CA GLY A 454 -26.06 -23.21 53.76
C GLY A 454 -25.43 -21.83 53.92
N THR A 455 -25.83 -21.12 54.97
CA THR A 455 -25.28 -19.88 55.51
C THR A 455 -23.81 -19.97 55.94
N ALA A 456 -22.97 -18.97 55.65
CA ALA A 456 -22.03 -18.39 56.62
C ALA A 456 -21.37 -17.10 56.10
N SER A 457 -21.36 -16.12 56.99
CA SER A 457 -20.79 -14.78 56.93
C SER A 457 -19.25 -14.79 56.91
N ILE A 458 -18.61 -13.76 56.33
CA ILE A 458 -17.69 -12.81 57.01
C ILE A 458 -17.08 -11.84 55.98
N ARG A 459 -16.91 -10.60 56.46
CA ARG A 459 -16.71 -9.29 55.80
C ARG A 459 -15.22 -9.00 55.42
N PRO A 460 -14.88 -7.81 54.86
CA PRO A 460 -14.01 -7.63 53.69
C PRO A 460 -12.63 -7.04 54.03
N PRO A 461 -11.88 -6.52 53.04
CA PRO A 461 -11.23 -5.23 53.28
C PRO A 461 -11.41 -4.18 52.17
N ARG A 462 -11.41 -2.94 52.68
CA ARG A 462 -11.35 -1.62 52.02
C ARG A 462 -9.89 -1.25 51.69
N ASN A 463 -9.73 -0.38 50.67
CA ASN A 463 -8.86 0.83 50.55
C ASN A 463 -7.48 0.86 51.26
N SER A 464 -6.42 1.52 50.79
CA SER A 464 -6.06 2.38 49.65
C SER A 464 -4.61 2.89 49.94
N SER A 465 -4.05 3.69 49.03
CA SER A 465 -2.90 4.63 49.20
C SER A 465 -1.49 4.00 49.37
N VAL A 466 -0.50 4.22 48.48
CA VAL A 466 0.17 5.46 47.97
C VAL A 466 1.35 5.90 48.87
N CYS A 467 2.41 6.42 48.20
CA CYS A 467 3.64 7.09 48.67
C CYS A 467 4.87 6.19 48.89
N SER A 468 5.86 6.17 47.98
CA SER A 468 6.98 7.13 47.78
C SER A 468 8.07 6.97 48.86
N GLY A 469 9.39 6.97 48.61
CA GLY A 469 10.22 7.19 47.44
C GLY A 469 11.67 7.42 47.91
N SER A 470 12.62 7.43 46.95
CA SER A 470 13.99 8.01 47.05
C SER A 470 14.99 7.31 48.00
N ALA A 471 16.30 7.27 47.81
CA ALA A 471 17.25 7.86 46.85
C ALA A 471 18.63 7.18 47.05
N ARG A 472 19.51 7.27 46.03
CA ARG A 472 21.00 7.43 46.03
C ARG A 472 21.83 6.62 47.06
N ASP A 473 23.00 6.05 46.78
CA ASP A 473 24.18 6.62 46.12
C ASP A 473 25.32 5.56 46.13
N ARG A 474 26.36 5.79 45.32
CA ARG A 474 27.78 5.34 45.49
C ARG A 474 28.22 3.88 45.19
N ALA A 475 29.06 3.79 44.16
CA ALA A 475 30.17 2.83 44.02
C ALA A 475 31.30 3.12 45.05
N PRO A 476 32.32 2.24 45.26
CA PRO A 476 33.43 2.08 44.29
C PRO A 476 34.21 0.72 44.26
N ARG A 477 34.90 0.52 43.12
CA ARG A 477 36.25 -0.06 42.83
C ARG A 477 36.87 -1.19 43.72
N ARG A 478 37.43 -2.22 43.05
CA ARG A 478 38.89 -2.57 42.90
C ARG A 478 39.05 -3.91 42.14
N SER A 479 39.75 -3.94 40.99
CA SER A 479 41.13 -4.47 40.75
C SER A 479 41.35 -5.90 41.28
N THR A 480 41.76 -6.89 40.50
CA THR A 480 43.09 -6.98 39.83
C THR A 480 43.10 -8.08 38.74
N ARG A 481 43.95 -7.85 37.74
CA ARG A 481 44.49 -8.77 36.70
C ARG A 481 45.83 -9.36 37.23
N PRO A 482 46.60 -10.17 36.47
CA PRO A 482 46.41 -11.46 35.75
C PRO A 482 47.49 -12.48 36.28
N PRO A 483 48.15 -13.46 35.58
CA PRO A 483 48.18 -13.78 34.13
C PRO A 483 48.43 -15.24 33.65
N VAL A 484 48.48 -15.37 32.29
CA VAL A 484 49.12 -16.40 31.42
C VAL A 484 48.47 -17.80 31.43
N ALA A 485 48.21 -18.50 30.31
CA ALA A 485 48.77 -18.53 28.97
C ALA A 485 47.71 -18.49 27.85
#